data_AF-G5NJN9-F1
#
_entry.id   AF-G5NJN9-F1
#
_cell.length_a   1.000
_cell.length_b   1.000
_cell.length_c   1.000
_cell.angle_alpha   90.00
_cell.angle_beta   90.00
_cell.angle_gamma   90.00
#
_symmetry.space_group_name_H-M   'P 1'
#
loop_
_entity.id
_entity.type
_entity.pdbx_description
1 polymer ?
#
loop_
_entity_poly.entity_id
_entity_poly.type
_entity_poly.pdbx_seq_one_letter_code
_entity_poly.pdbx_strand_id
1 'polypeptide(L)' 'MQRLPLHALSPQPGWVERDMTELWQQCGSVISKLLAHTGVSGSQIRGLGISAQGKGLFLLDKSDRPLGKAILSS' A
#
# COMPACT_ATOMS: atom_id res chain seq x y z
N MET A 1 6.84 -6.17 -16.22
CA MET A 1 5.74 -5.81 -15.30
C MET A 1 5.77 -4.31 -15.05
N GLN A 2 4.65 -3.59 -15.18
CA GLN A 2 4.64 -2.12 -15.06
C GLN A 2 4.65 -1.69 -13.59
N ARG A 3 5.45 -0.66 -13.27
CA ARG A 3 5.48 -0.05 -11.93
C ARG A 3 4.20 0.75 -11.70
N LEU A 4 3.55 0.55 -10.55
CA LEU A 4 2.43 1.35 -10.09
C LEU A 4 2.92 2.29 -8.98
N PRO A 5 3.26 3.56 -9.30
CA PRO A 5 3.74 4.49 -8.29
C PRO A 5 2.62 4.89 -7.34
N LEU A 6 3.00 5.16 -6.09
CA LEU A 6 2.12 5.75 -5.08
C LEU A 6 2.49 7.21 -4.91
N HIS A 7 1.49 8.07 -4.86
CA HIS A 7 1.71 9.50 -4.67
C HIS A 7 1.99 9.81 -3.20
N ALA A 8 2.90 10.75 -2.98
CA ALA A 8 3.10 11.38 -1.68
C ALA A 8 2.44 12.76 -1.73
N LEU A 9 1.74 13.11 -0.66
CA LEU A 9 1.03 14.37 -0.52
C LEU A 9 1.80 15.25 0.47
N SER A 10 2.09 16.49 0.10
CA SER A 10 2.76 17.46 0.98
C SER A 10 1.87 18.68 1.14
N PRO A 11 0.83 18.61 2.00
CA PRO A 11 -0.12 19.70 2.16
C PRO A 11 0.54 20.97 2.75
N GLN A 12 1.65 20.80 3.47
CA GLN A 12 2.44 21.90 4.03
C GLN A 12 3.93 21.53 4.11
N PRO A 13 4.84 22.52 4.21
CA PRO A 13 6.27 22.27 4.35
C PRO A 13 6.59 21.34 5.53
N GLY A 14 7.45 20.36 5.29
CA GLY A 14 7.85 19.36 6.31
C GLY A 14 6.86 18.21 6.52
N TRP A 15 5.71 18.23 5.85
CA TRP A 15 4.72 17.15 5.94
C TRP A 15 4.79 16.25 4.71
N VAL A 16 4.71 14.95 4.95
CA VAL A 16 4.58 13.95 3.90
C VAL A 16 3.50 12.97 4.33
N GLU A 17 2.46 12.88 3.53
CA GLU A 17 1.28 12.06 3.77
C GLU A 17 1.02 11.11 2.60
N ARG A 18 0.19 10.08 2.81
CA ARG A 18 -0.25 9.17 1.74
C ARG A 18 -1.72 8.79 1.89
N ASP A 19 -2.40 8.68 0.75
CA ASP A 19 -3.74 8.10 0.70
C ASP A 19 -3.66 6.58 0.97
N MET A 20 -4.30 6.14 2.06
CA MET A 20 -4.29 4.75 2.49
C MET A 20 -5.18 3.85 1.61
N THR A 21 -6.22 4.42 1.01
CA THR A 21 -7.10 3.69 0.08
C THR A 21 -6.34 3.41 -1.22
N GLU A 22 -5.65 4.42 -1.78
CA GLU A 22 -4.79 4.24 -2.95
C GLU A 22 -3.71 3.20 -2.67
N LEU A 23 -3.02 3.30 -1.52
CA LEU A 23 -2.02 2.32 -1.09
C LEU A 23 -2.55 0.88 -1.13
N TRP A 24 -3.71 0.63 -0.52
CA TRP A 24 -4.29 -0.70 -0.46
C TRP A 24 -4.72 -1.23 -1.84
N GLN A 25 -5.38 -0.37 -2.64
CA GLN A 25 -5.82 -0.74 -3.99
C GLN A 25 -4.65 -1.05 -4.93
N GLN A 26 -3.59 -0.24 -4.89
CA GLN A 26 -2.40 -0.49 -5.72
C GLN A 26 -1.67 -1.76 -5.29
N CYS A 27 -1.57 -2.05 -3.99
CA CYS A 27 -1.00 -3.29 -3.49
C CYS A 27 -1.72 -4.51 -4.09
N GLY A 28 -3.05 -4.55 -3.99
CA GLY A 28 -3.87 -5.60 -4.59
C GLY A 28 -3.74 -5.67 -6.12
N SER A 29 -3.70 -4.51 -6.79
CA SER A 29 -3.53 -4.44 -8.25
C SER A 29 -2.20 -5.03 -8.71
N VAL A 30 -1.09 -4.73 -8.03
CA VAL A 30 0.23 -5.28 -8.37
C VAL A 30 0.25 -6.79 -8.18
N ILE A 31 -0.27 -7.29 -7.05
CA ILE A 31 -0.32 -8.74 -6.78
C ILE A 31 -1.17 -9.44 -7.85
N SER A 32 -2.36 -8.95 -8.14
CA SER A 32 -3.24 -9.53 -9.17
C SER A 32 -2.58 -9.55 -10.54
N LYS A 33 -1.94 -8.45 -10.95
CA LYS A 33 -1.19 -8.38 -12.22
C LYS A 33 -0.02 -9.36 -12.26
N LEU A 34 0.65 -9.61 -11.13
CA LEU A 34 1.76 -10.57 -11.07
C LEU A 34 1.27 -11.99 -11.31
N LEU A 35 0.19 -12.37 -10.64
CA LEU A 35 -0.41 -13.70 -10.79
C LEU A 35 -0.92 -13.91 -12.21
N ALA A 36 -1.61 -12.91 -12.78
CA ALA A 36 -2.07 -12.97 -14.17
C ALA A 36 -0.90 -13.07 -15.18
N HIS A 37 0.20 -12.35 -14.94
CA HIS A 37 1.37 -12.37 -15.83
C HIS A 37 2.14 -13.70 -15.76
N THR A 38 2.23 -14.30 -14.58
CA THR A 38 3.01 -15.54 -14.36
C THR A 38 2.19 -16.81 -14.55
N GLY A 39 0.85 -16.72 -14.54
CA GLY A 39 -0.05 -17.87 -14.57
C GLY A 39 -0.09 -18.67 -13.25
N VAL A 40 0.62 -18.21 -12.21
CA VAL A 40 0.63 -18.87 -10.90
C VAL A 40 -0.70 -18.62 -10.19
N SER A 41 -1.36 -19.69 -9.77
CA SER A 41 -2.55 -19.60 -8.92
C SER A 41 -2.15 -19.21 -7.50
N GLY A 42 -2.95 -18.37 -6.84
CA GLY A 42 -2.76 -18.03 -5.42
C GLY A 42 -2.71 -19.27 -4.51
N SER A 43 -3.37 -20.36 -4.89
CA SER A 43 -3.32 -21.64 -4.17
C SER A 43 -1.94 -22.32 -4.16
N GLN A 44 -1.05 -21.95 -5.07
CA GLN A 44 0.31 -22.48 -5.16
C GLN A 44 1.29 -21.69 -4.27
N ILE A 45 0.89 -20.55 -3.70
CA ILE A 45 1.73 -19.71 -2.85
C ILE A 45 1.79 -20.32 -1.45
N ARG A 46 2.98 -20.78 -1.04
CA ARG A 46 3.18 -21.47 0.25
C ARG A 46 3.53 -20.55 1.41
N GLY A 47 3.85 -19.29 1.14
CA GLY A 47 4.19 -18.30 2.16
C GLY A 47 4.20 -16.88 1.62
N LEU A 48 4.10 -15.91 2.54
CA LEU A 48 4.13 -14.48 2.25
C LEU A 48 5.21 -13.82 3.10
N GLY A 49 6.14 -13.13 2.44
CA GLY A 49 7.05 -12.19 3.10
C GLY A 49 6.47 -10.77 3.00
N ILE A 50 6.36 -10.08 4.13
CA ILE A 50 5.87 -8.70 4.17
C ILE A 50 7.06 -7.79 4.49
N SER A 51 7.28 -6.80 3.63
CA SER A 51 8.15 -5.66 3.90
C SER A 51 7.33 -4.39 3.79
N ALA A 52 7.53 -3.48 4.73
CA ALA A 52 6.73 -2.27 4.86
C ALA A 52 7.60 -1.06 5.21
N GLN A 53 7.07 0.13 4.95
CA GLN A 53 7.70 1.38 5.35
C GLN A 53 7.71 1.49 6.88
N GLY A 54 8.87 1.77 7.47
CA GLY A 54 8.99 2.00 8.91
C GLY A 54 8.52 3.39 9.35
N LYS A 55 8.22 3.54 10.65
CA LYS A 55 7.99 4.81 11.36
C LYS A 55 6.81 5.67 10.88
N GLY A 56 5.97 5.20 9.96
CA GLY A 56 4.74 5.90 9.57
C GLY A 56 3.60 5.67 10.56
N LEU A 57 2.63 6.58 10.57
CA LEU A 57 1.40 6.47 11.38
C LEU A 57 0.20 6.27 10.46
N PHE A 58 -0.53 5.17 10.68
CA PHE A 58 -1.68 4.73 9.89
C PHE A 58 -2.84 4.47 10.85
N LEU A 59 -3.80 5.39 10.92
CA LEU A 59 -4.92 5.31 11.86
C LEU A 59 -6.15 4.72 11.18
N LEU A 60 -6.75 3.71 11.82
CA LEU A 60 -7.97 3.05 11.36
C LEU A 60 -9.08 3.19 12.42
N ASP A 61 -10.32 3.20 11.97
CA ASP A 61 -11.48 3.03 12.84
C ASP A 61 -11.70 1.55 13.18
N LYS A 62 -12.71 1.25 14.00
CA LYS A 62 -13.06 -0.14 14.38
C LYS A 62 -13.64 -0.98 13.23
N SER A 63 -13.86 -0.38 12.08
CA SER A 63 -14.34 -1.01 10.84
C SER A 63 -13.22 -1.09 9.80
N ASP A 64 -11.96 -0.95 10.22
CA ASP A 64 -10.75 -0.97 9.39
C ASP A 64 -10.71 0.11 8.29
N ARG A 65 -11.47 1.20 8.45
CA ARG A 65 -11.46 2.33 7.51
C ARG A 65 -10.41 3.36 7.94
N PRO A 66 -9.66 3.95 7.00
CA PRO A 66 -8.75 5.04 7.31
C PRO A 66 -9.46 6.21 7.99
N LEU A 67 -8.91 6.67 9.13
CA LEU A 67 -9.37 7.89 9.82
C LEU A 67 -8.77 9.18 9.22
N GLY A 68 -8.07 9.07 8.11
CA GLY A 68 -7.38 10.15 7.43
C GLY A 68 -6.28 9.61 6.52
N LYS A 69 -5.37 10.49 6.11
CA LYS A 69 -4.16 10.11 5.37
C LYS A 69 -3.12 9.56 6.34
N ALA A 70 -2.28 8.65 5.86
CA ALA A 70 -1.13 8.17 6.62
C ALA A 70 -0.06 9.26 6.71
N ILE A 71 0.55 9.44 7.89
CA ILE A 71 1.70 10.34 8.08
C ILE A 71 2.96 9.51 7.86
N LEU A 72 3.84 9.98 6.98
CA LEU A 72 5.07 9.28 6.63
C LEU A 72 6.25 9.83 7.44
N SER A 73 7.19 8.94 7.79
CA SER A 73 8.51 9.35 8.26
C SER A 73 9.32 9.92 7.11
N SER A 74 10.07 10.99 7.40
CA SER A 74 11.24 11.41 6.60
C SER A 74 12.29 10.31 6.54
#